data_AF-A0A0F9L982-F1
#
_entry.id   AF-A0A0F9L982-F1
#
_cell.length_a   1.000
_cell.length_b   1.000
_cell.length_c   1.000
_cell.angle_alpha   90.00
_cell.angle_beta   90.00
_cell.angle_gamma   90.00
#
_symmetry.space_group_name_H-M   'P 1'
#
loop_
_entity.id
_entity.type
_entity.pdbx_description
1 polymer ?
#
loop_
_entity_poly.entity_id
_entity_poly.type
_entity_poly.pdbx_seq_one_letter_code
_entity_poly.pdbx_strand_id
1 'polypeptide(L)'
;MSLNIFPIVWATVRAYFSVAQRARLAQYLTQVNRKDDDTKIAVTKIFDFVDGSTTAAELLIVMDFIMEINFGQQPKIFFVNEGEDFCLQIDLEEGRDFTGYFLTLRDADGNLLSPDTIAGDSYANAPIQYITISDLSLAAGNFYRVNALLEHPAGGVASGNAASLLTKIILLVEYDIDI
;
A
#
# COMPACT_ATOMS: atom_id res chain seq x y z
N MET A 1 -21.03 -18.15 -4.81
CA MET A 1 -19.98 -18.60 -5.75
C MET A 1 -18.75 -17.78 -5.43
N SER A 2 -17.56 -18.38 -5.34
CA SER A 2 -16.33 -17.63 -5.08
C SER A 2 -15.92 -16.85 -6.33
N LEU A 3 -15.40 -15.62 -6.15
CA LEU A 3 -14.99 -14.74 -7.24
C LEU A 3 -13.84 -15.39 -8.03
N ASN A 4 -13.95 -15.42 -9.37
CA ASN A 4 -12.87 -15.82 -10.26
C ASN A 4 -12.26 -14.58 -10.93
N ILE A 5 -11.10 -14.14 -10.46
CA ILE A 5 -10.48 -12.88 -10.91
C ILE A 5 -9.71 -13.02 -12.22
N PHE A 6 -9.36 -14.24 -12.63
CA PHE A 6 -8.49 -14.45 -13.78
C PHE A 6 -9.00 -13.78 -15.06
N PRO A 7 -10.25 -13.99 -15.53
CA PRO A 7 -10.73 -13.33 -16.74
C PRO A 7 -10.83 -11.80 -16.61
N ILE A 8 -11.08 -11.29 -15.40
CA ILE A 8 -11.20 -9.85 -15.11
C ILE A 8 -9.83 -9.18 -15.28
N VAL A 9 -8.82 -9.72 -14.61
CA VAL A 9 -7.46 -9.14 -14.57
C VAL A 9 -6.67 -9.42 -15.86
N TRP A 10 -6.92 -10.57 -16.52
CA TRP A 10 -6.09 -11.00 -17.65
C TRP A 10 -6.23 -10.11 -18.89
N ALA A 11 -7.33 -9.37 -19.03
CA ALA A 11 -7.46 -8.36 -20.08
C ALA A 11 -6.40 -7.26 -19.91
N THR A 12 -6.34 -6.65 -18.72
CA THR A 12 -5.36 -5.63 -18.34
C THR A 12 -3.93 -6.15 -18.45
N VAL A 13 -3.67 -7.37 -17.97
CA VAL A 13 -2.34 -8.00 -18.07
C VAL A 13 -1.88 -8.16 -19.53
N ARG A 14 -2.78 -8.54 -20.43
CA ARG A 14 -2.46 -8.66 -21.87
C ARG A 14 -2.28 -7.31 -22.57
N ALA A 15 -2.91 -6.25 -22.08
CA ALA A 15 -2.77 -4.92 -22.66
C ALA A 15 -1.44 -4.28 -22.28
N TYR A 16 -1.08 -4.31 -20.99
CA TYR A 16 -0.05 -3.41 -20.47
C TYR A 16 1.27 -4.08 -20.05
N PHE A 17 1.32 -5.40 -19.86
CA PHE A 17 2.54 -6.08 -19.39
C PHE A 17 3.32 -6.71 -20.54
N SER A 18 4.64 -6.87 -20.40
CA SER A 18 5.47 -7.60 -21.37
C SER A 18 5.21 -9.11 -21.34
N VAL A 19 5.62 -9.85 -22.39
CA VAL A 19 5.43 -11.31 -22.48
C VAL A 19 6.00 -12.06 -21.27
N ALA A 20 7.20 -11.69 -20.83
CA ALA A 20 7.84 -12.30 -19.66
C ALA A 20 7.04 -12.04 -18.37
N GLN A 21 6.57 -10.80 -18.19
CA GLN A 21 5.76 -10.42 -17.03
C GLN A 21 4.39 -11.12 -17.04
N ARG A 22 3.74 -11.26 -18.21
CA ARG A 22 2.47 -12.00 -18.36
C ARG A 22 2.61 -13.45 -17.92
N ALA A 23 3.66 -14.13 -18.37
CA ALA A 23 3.90 -15.53 -18.01
C ALA A 23 4.05 -15.71 -16.49
N ARG A 24 4.77 -14.78 -15.85
CA ARG A 24 4.95 -14.77 -14.39
C ARG A 24 3.64 -14.45 -13.65
N LEU A 25 2.90 -13.43 -14.07
CA LEU A 25 1.63 -13.05 -13.47
C LEU A 25 0.56 -14.14 -13.62
N ALA A 26 0.51 -14.88 -14.73
CA ALA A 26 -0.44 -15.98 -14.91
C ALA A 26 -0.31 -17.04 -13.81
N GLN A 27 0.93 -17.36 -13.42
CA GLN A 27 1.20 -18.32 -12.34
C GLN A 27 0.71 -17.80 -10.99
N TYR A 28 1.00 -16.53 -10.68
CA TYR A 28 0.60 -15.91 -9.42
C TYR A 28 -0.90 -15.65 -9.33
N LEU A 29 -1.56 -15.22 -10.40
CA LEU A 29 -3.00 -14.98 -10.43
C LEU A 29 -3.79 -16.27 -10.22
N THR A 30 -3.29 -17.41 -10.70
CA THR A 30 -3.90 -18.73 -10.42
C THR A 30 -3.95 -19.02 -8.92
N GLN A 31 -2.92 -18.62 -8.19
CA GLN A 31 -2.81 -18.83 -6.75
C GLN A 31 -3.59 -17.78 -5.95
N VAL A 32 -3.60 -16.51 -6.38
CA VAL A 32 -4.50 -15.48 -5.81
C VAL A 32 -5.95 -15.92 -5.94
N ASN A 33 -6.33 -16.55 -7.05
CA ASN A 33 -7.69 -17.05 -7.28
C ASN A 33 -8.12 -18.14 -6.28
N ARG A 34 -7.18 -18.71 -5.51
CA ARG A 34 -7.43 -19.69 -4.45
C ARG A 34 -7.48 -19.08 -3.04
N LYS A 35 -7.22 -17.78 -2.91
CA LYS A 35 -7.31 -17.03 -1.64
C LYS A 35 -8.77 -16.75 -1.26
N ASP A 36 -8.98 -16.10 -0.12
CA ASP A 36 -10.25 -15.51 0.27
C ASP A 36 -10.73 -14.45 -0.73
N ASP A 37 -12.02 -14.15 -0.70
CA ASP A 37 -12.62 -13.22 -1.65
C ASP A 37 -12.20 -11.76 -1.40
N ASP A 38 -11.82 -11.38 -0.17
CA ASP A 38 -11.32 -10.04 0.13
C ASP A 38 -9.98 -9.77 -0.57
N THR A 39 -9.05 -10.72 -0.50
CA THR A 39 -7.77 -10.68 -1.24
C THR A 39 -8.01 -10.58 -2.75
N LYS A 40 -9.03 -11.27 -3.27
CA LYS A 40 -9.37 -11.22 -4.70
C LYS A 40 -9.92 -9.87 -5.12
N ILE A 41 -10.82 -9.29 -4.32
CA ILE A 41 -11.39 -7.97 -4.55
C ILE A 41 -10.29 -6.90 -4.51
N ALA A 42 -9.40 -6.99 -3.53
CA ALA A 42 -8.20 -6.16 -3.43
C ALA A 42 -7.37 -6.17 -4.72
N VAL A 43 -7.08 -7.37 -5.24
CA VAL A 43 -6.33 -7.52 -6.49
C VAL A 43 -7.08 -6.95 -7.68
N THR A 44 -8.38 -7.23 -7.84
CA THR A 44 -9.15 -6.67 -8.96
C THR A 44 -9.13 -5.15 -8.95
N LYS A 45 -9.30 -4.54 -7.77
CA LYS A 45 -9.31 -3.09 -7.64
C LYS A 45 -7.98 -2.44 -8.02
N ILE A 46 -6.83 -3.04 -7.68
CA ILE A 46 -5.53 -2.52 -8.17
C ILE A 46 -5.47 -2.52 -9.70
N PHE A 47 -5.99 -3.58 -10.34
CA PHE A 47 -6.00 -3.65 -11.80
C PHE A 47 -7.00 -2.70 -12.47
N ASP A 48 -7.97 -2.17 -11.75
CA ASP A 48 -8.86 -1.10 -12.23
C ASP A 48 -8.13 0.24 -12.38
N PHE A 49 -7.01 0.42 -11.66
CA PHE A 49 -6.13 1.59 -11.74
C PHE A 49 -5.00 1.45 -12.79
N VAL A 50 -4.92 0.31 -13.48
CA VAL A 50 -3.89 0.08 -14.51
C VAL A 50 -4.47 0.39 -15.89
N ASP A 51 -3.92 1.41 -16.55
CA ASP A 51 -4.36 1.89 -17.84
C ASP A 51 -3.19 2.22 -18.80
N GLY A 52 -3.49 2.92 -19.90
CA GLY A 52 -2.49 3.30 -20.90
C GLY A 52 -1.48 4.36 -20.43
N SER A 53 -1.73 5.03 -19.32
CA SER A 53 -0.84 6.02 -18.70
C SER A 53 0.09 5.42 -17.64
N THR A 54 -0.22 4.22 -17.12
CA THR A 54 0.59 3.53 -16.11
C THR A 54 2.01 3.28 -16.59
N THR A 55 2.97 3.74 -15.80
CA THR A 55 4.41 3.65 -16.10
C THR A 55 4.95 2.25 -15.85
N ALA A 56 6.11 1.95 -16.45
CA ALA A 56 6.80 0.67 -16.22
C ALA A 56 7.17 0.45 -14.75
N ALA A 57 7.47 1.51 -13.99
CA ALA A 57 7.79 1.43 -12.57
C ALA A 57 6.54 1.06 -11.74
N GLU A 58 5.38 1.67 -12.03
CA GLU A 58 4.12 1.35 -11.39
C GLU A 58 3.67 -0.10 -11.70
N LEU A 59 3.84 -0.56 -12.93
CA LEU A 59 3.58 -1.97 -13.28
C LEU A 59 4.45 -2.95 -12.48
N LEU A 60 5.68 -2.58 -12.12
CA LEU A 60 6.52 -3.39 -11.23
C LEU A 60 5.98 -3.42 -9.79
N ILE A 61 5.43 -2.31 -9.30
CA ILE A 61 4.76 -2.27 -7.99
C ILE A 61 3.59 -3.25 -7.95
N VAL A 62 2.75 -3.29 -9.00
CA VAL A 62 1.65 -4.27 -9.10
C VAL A 62 2.19 -5.70 -9.07
N MET A 63 3.27 -5.98 -9.80
CA MET A 63 3.87 -7.32 -9.79
C MET A 63 4.40 -7.72 -8.41
N ASP A 64 5.11 -6.83 -7.74
CA ASP A 64 5.64 -7.04 -6.39
C ASP A 64 4.50 -7.32 -5.40
N PHE A 65 3.42 -6.54 -5.48
CA PHE A 65 2.24 -6.71 -4.64
C PHE A 65 1.60 -8.09 -4.81
N ILE A 66 1.37 -8.51 -6.06
CA ILE A 66 0.81 -9.82 -6.37
C ILE A 66 1.72 -10.95 -5.89
N MET A 67 3.04 -10.76 -5.96
CA MET A 67 4.00 -11.71 -5.41
C MET A 67 3.95 -11.79 -3.88
N GLU A 68 3.89 -10.66 -3.18
CA GLU A 68 3.81 -10.61 -1.72
C GLU A 68 2.58 -11.40 -1.20
N ILE A 69 1.42 -11.25 -1.85
CA ILE A 69 0.21 -12.05 -1.57
C ILE A 69 0.48 -13.56 -1.69
N ASN A 70 1.24 -13.95 -2.69
CA ASN A 70 1.59 -15.35 -2.94
C ASN A 70 2.54 -15.93 -1.89
N PHE A 71 3.38 -15.10 -1.27
CA PHE A 71 4.26 -15.47 -0.17
C PHE A 71 3.59 -15.40 1.21
N GLY A 72 2.27 -15.20 1.25
CA GLY A 72 1.49 -15.19 2.49
C GLY A 72 1.51 -13.86 3.23
N GLN A 73 2.05 -12.81 2.63
CA GLN A 73 1.86 -11.44 3.14
C GLN A 73 0.51 -10.91 2.67
N GLN A 74 -0.15 -10.11 3.49
CA GLN A 74 -1.34 -9.35 3.09
C GLN A 74 -1.01 -7.86 3.19
N PRO A 75 -0.38 -7.29 2.14
CA PRO A 75 -0.17 -5.84 2.08
C PRO A 75 -1.51 -5.10 2.22
N LYS A 76 -1.52 -4.05 3.03
CA LYS A 76 -2.75 -3.27 3.30
C LYS A 76 -3.06 -2.39 2.08
N ILE A 77 -4.32 -2.36 1.65
CA ILE A 77 -4.80 -1.45 0.61
C ILE A 77 -5.76 -0.45 1.24
N PHE A 78 -5.59 0.83 0.90
CA PHE A 78 -6.51 1.89 1.28
C PHE A 78 -7.00 2.64 0.05
N PHE A 79 -8.28 3.01 0.07
CA PHE A 79 -8.90 3.93 -0.88
C PHE A 79 -8.84 5.30 -0.25
N VAL A 80 -8.33 6.27 -1.00
CA VAL A 80 -8.16 7.65 -0.56
C VAL A 80 -8.60 8.57 -1.69
N ASN A 81 -9.12 9.75 -1.37
CA ASN A 81 -9.47 10.75 -2.36
C ASN A 81 -8.32 11.76 -2.49
N GLU A 82 -8.10 12.28 -3.69
CA GLU A 82 -7.15 13.37 -3.91
C GLU A 82 -7.57 14.61 -3.10
N GLY A 83 -6.62 15.24 -2.41
CA GLY A 83 -6.85 16.47 -1.64
C GLY A 83 -7.61 16.30 -0.32
N GLU A 84 -8.13 15.11 0.01
CA GLU A 84 -8.79 14.88 1.29
C GLU A 84 -7.83 14.40 2.38
N ASP A 85 -8.17 14.75 3.63
CA ASP A 85 -7.54 14.19 4.82
C ASP A 85 -7.93 12.72 4.94
N PHE A 86 -6.95 11.85 5.17
CA PHE A 86 -7.22 10.45 5.47
C PHE A 86 -6.34 9.93 6.60
N CYS A 87 -6.84 8.90 7.28
CA CYS A 87 -6.19 8.34 8.46
C CYS A 87 -5.95 6.84 8.28
N LEU A 88 -4.71 6.40 8.51
CA LEU A 88 -4.32 5.00 8.45
C LEU A 88 -4.18 4.41 9.85
N GLN A 89 -4.96 3.36 10.10
CA GLN A 89 -4.82 2.54 11.30
C GLN A 89 -3.70 1.50 11.12
N ILE A 90 -2.70 1.60 11.99
CA ILE A 90 -1.57 0.67 12.06
C ILE A 90 -1.70 -0.15 13.34
N ASP A 91 -1.84 -1.46 13.17
CA ASP A 91 -1.85 -2.41 14.27
C ASP A 91 -0.41 -2.76 14.61
N LEU A 92 -0.05 -2.60 15.88
CA LEU A 92 1.29 -2.90 16.38
C LEU A 92 1.43 -4.38 16.73
N GLU A 93 2.67 -4.89 16.69
CA GLU A 93 2.96 -6.25 17.12
C GLU A 93 3.09 -6.35 18.65
N GLU A 94 2.50 -7.40 19.23
CA GLU A 94 2.59 -7.69 20.67
C GLU A 94 4.05 -7.92 21.11
N GLY A 95 4.42 -7.34 22.27
CA GLY A 95 5.74 -7.50 22.87
C GLY A 95 6.82 -6.57 22.32
N ARG A 96 6.50 -5.69 21.37
CA ARG A 96 7.42 -4.64 20.89
C ARG A 96 7.19 -3.31 21.61
N ASP A 97 8.31 -2.63 21.94
CA ASP A 97 8.32 -1.29 22.50
C ASP A 97 8.88 -0.31 21.46
N PHE A 98 8.10 0.72 21.15
CA PHE A 98 8.40 1.72 20.13
C PHE A 98 8.46 3.14 20.71
N THR A 99 8.65 3.25 22.03
CA THR A 99 8.81 4.54 22.69
C THR A 99 10.06 5.27 22.21
N GLY A 100 9.91 6.58 21.95
CA GLY A 100 11.02 7.43 21.49
C GLY A 100 11.31 7.36 19.99
N TYR A 101 10.40 6.82 19.19
CA TYR A 101 10.46 6.83 17.73
C TYR A 101 9.37 7.75 17.15
N PHE A 102 9.49 8.11 15.87
CA PHE A 102 8.41 8.74 15.10
C PHE A 102 7.79 7.75 14.14
N LEU A 103 6.46 7.64 14.16
CA LEU A 103 5.70 6.93 13.15
C LEU A 103 5.51 7.83 11.93
N THR A 104 5.88 7.34 10.75
CA THR A 104 5.91 8.09 9.50
C THR A 104 5.38 7.26 8.34
N LEU A 105 4.89 7.92 7.29
CA LEU A 105 4.59 7.32 5.99
C LEU A 105 5.52 7.90 4.94
N ARG A 106 6.19 7.02 4.22
CA ARG A 106 7.05 7.40 3.08
C ARG A 106 6.63 6.72 1.80
N ASP A 107 6.71 7.44 0.70
CA ASP A 107 6.57 6.86 -0.63
C ASP A 107 7.74 5.91 -0.97
N ALA A 108 7.72 5.34 -2.18
CA ALA A 108 8.75 4.44 -2.66
C ALA A 108 10.13 5.11 -2.82
N ASP A 109 10.16 6.44 -3.00
CA ASP A 109 11.37 7.23 -3.16
C ASP A 109 11.92 7.74 -1.81
N GLY A 110 11.18 7.51 -0.72
CA GLY A 110 11.54 7.92 0.62
C GLY A 110 11.07 9.33 0.99
N ASN A 111 10.21 9.97 0.20
CA ASN A 111 9.62 11.25 0.57
C ASN A 111 8.52 11.05 1.61
N LEU A 112 8.42 12.00 2.54
CA LEU A 112 7.41 11.99 3.59
C LEU A 112 6.04 12.32 2.97
N LEU A 113 5.03 11.48 3.20
CA LEU A 113 3.67 11.72 2.69
C LEU A 113 2.80 12.56 3.62
N SER A 114 3.17 12.67 4.90
CA SER A 114 2.48 13.54 5.84
C SER A 114 3.50 14.25 6.73
N PRO A 115 3.39 15.57 6.91
CA PRO A 115 4.25 16.31 7.84
C PRO A 115 3.97 15.95 9.30
N ASP A 116 2.81 15.37 9.60
CA ASP A 116 2.37 15.09 10.97
C ASP A 116 3.01 13.79 11.47
N THR A 117 4.17 13.94 12.10
CA THR A 117 4.88 12.83 12.74
C THR A 117 4.30 12.61 14.13
N ILE A 118 3.81 11.40 14.41
CA ILE A 118 3.32 11.03 15.74
C ILE A 118 4.43 10.28 16.47
N ALA A 119 4.62 10.57 17.76
CA ALA A 119 5.54 9.80 18.59
C ALA A 119 5.00 8.37 18.76
N GLY A 120 5.86 7.36 18.58
CA GLY A 120 5.49 5.97 18.75
C GLY A 120 5.24 5.62 20.22
N ASP A 121 4.19 4.86 20.46
CA ASP A 121 3.84 4.25 21.75
C ASP A 121 4.19 2.76 21.80
N SER A 122 4.45 2.24 23.00
CA SER A 122 4.57 0.79 23.22
C SER A 122 3.23 0.08 22.95
N TYR A 123 3.27 -1.17 22.47
CA TYR A 123 2.06 -1.98 22.25
C TYR A 123 1.15 -2.06 23.49
N ALA A 124 1.72 -2.19 24.69
CA ALA A 124 0.97 -2.30 25.94
C ALA A 124 0.15 -1.04 26.29
N ASN A 125 0.54 0.12 25.75
CA ASN A 125 -0.14 1.40 25.99
C ASN A 125 -1.11 1.73 24.86
N ALA A 126 -0.72 1.46 23.61
CA ALA A 126 -1.54 1.67 22.42
C ALA A 126 -1.25 0.55 21.40
N PRO A 127 -2.06 -0.52 21.35
CA PRO A 127 -1.88 -1.59 20.36
C PRO A 127 -2.22 -1.14 18.94
N ILE A 128 -2.90 0.00 18.81
CA ILE A 128 -3.31 0.62 17.55
C ILE A 128 -2.78 2.04 17.55
N GLN A 129 -2.05 2.40 16.48
CA GLN A 129 -1.64 3.77 16.20
C GLN A 129 -2.29 4.27 14.92
N TYR A 130 -2.41 5.58 14.82
CA TYR A 130 -3.02 6.24 13.68
C TYR A 130 -2.00 7.16 13.03
N ILE A 131 -1.99 7.22 11.70
CA ILE A 131 -1.22 8.20 10.95
C ILE A 131 -2.22 9.02 10.14
N THR A 132 -2.29 10.31 10.41
CA THR A 132 -3.14 11.22 9.64
C THR A 132 -2.30 11.85 8.54
N ILE A 133 -2.85 11.85 7.32
CA ILE A 133 -2.29 12.55 6.18
C ILE A 133 -3.28 13.64 5.81
N SER A 134 -2.81 14.86 5.85
CA SER A 134 -3.61 16.05 5.53
C SER A 134 -3.30 16.50 4.10
N ASP A 135 -4.31 16.96 3.37
CA ASP A 135 -4.20 17.46 1.99
C ASP A 135 -3.37 16.54 1.07
N LEU A 136 -3.83 15.30 0.86
CA LEU A 136 -3.09 14.32 0.06
C LEU A 136 -2.81 14.83 -1.37
N SER A 137 -1.55 15.12 -1.69
CA SER A 137 -1.10 15.67 -2.98
C SER A 137 -0.83 14.61 -4.06
N LEU A 138 -1.35 13.39 -3.89
CA LEU A 138 -1.18 12.32 -4.86
C LEU A 138 -2.24 12.43 -5.96
N ALA A 139 -1.84 12.28 -7.22
CA ALA A 139 -2.75 12.42 -8.35
C ALA A 139 -3.81 11.31 -8.37
N ALA A 140 -5.08 11.69 -8.54
CA ALA A 140 -6.19 10.76 -8.72
C ALA A 140 -6.02 9.83 -9.94
N GLY A 141 -6.69 8.67 -9.86
CA GLY A 141 -6.61 7.61 -10.86
C GLY A 141 -5.33 6.80 -10.82
N ASN A 142 -4.42 7.07 -9.87
CA ASN A 142 -3.16 6.35 -9.71
C ASN A 142 -3.11 5.52 -8.42
N PHE A 143 -2.09 4.68 -8.33
CA PHE A 143 -1.79 3.92 -7.13
C PHE A 143 -0.35 4.13 -6.70
N TYR A 144 -0.13 4.15 -5.39
CA TYR A 144 1.18 4.46 -4.82
C TYR A 144 1.56 3.40 -3.79
N ARG A 145 2.83 3.00 -3.81
CA ARG A 145 3.42 2.19 -2.75
C ARG A 145 3.93 3.09 -1.65
N VAL A 146 3.49 2.80 -0.44
CA VAL A 146 3.84 3.55 0.77
C VAL A 146 4.33 2.60 1.84
N ASN A 147 5.26 3.05 2.66
CA ASN A 147 5.78 2.31 3.79
C ASN A 147 5.44 3.04 5.09
N ALA A 148 4.81 2.33 6.02
CA ALA A 148 4.67 2.78 7.40
C ALA A 148 5.95 2.42 8.16
N LEU A 149 6.66 3.43 8.65
CA LEU A 149 7.99 3.29 9.24
C LEU A 149 8.05 3.90 10.63
N LEU A 150 8.88 3.32 11.48
CA LEU A 150 9.38 3.97 12.68
C LEU A 150 10.76 4.56 12.42
N GLU A 151 10.95 5.83 12.76
CA GLU A 151 12.21 6.54 12.57
C GLU A 151 12.79 7.03 13.89
N HIS A 152 14.11 7.06 13.96
CA HIS A 152 14.79 7.70 15.08
C HIS A 152 14.56 9.22 15.04
N PRO A 153 14.37 9.88 16.20
CA PRO A 153 14.27 11.33 16.26
C PRO A 153 15.63 11.96 15.95
N ALA A 154 15.65 12.98 15.09
CA ALA A 154 16.80 13.86 14.91
C ALA A 154 16.37 15.30 15.20
N GLY A 155 16.71 15.81 16.40
CA GLY A 155 16.36 17.18 16.78
C GLY A 155 14.84 17.44 16.94
N GLY A 156 14.06 16.40 17.24
CA GLY A 156 12.61 16.52 17.44
C GLY A 156 11.76 16.34 16.16
N VAL A 157 12.37 15.96 15.04
CA VAL A 157 11.68 15.62 13.78
C VAL A 157 12.08 14.23 13.30
N ALA A 158 11.30 13.68 12.35
CA ALA A 158 11.61 12.46 11.62
C ALA A 158 12.95 12.60 10.87
N SER A 159 13.88 11.68 11.12
CA SER A 159 15.27 11.79 10.64
C SER A 159 15.50 11.23 9.23
N GLY A 160 14.56 10.47 8.68
CA GLY A 160 14.79 9.62 7.51
C GLY A 160 15.61 8.36 7.80
N ASN A 161 16.08 8.18 9.05
CA ASN A 161 16.74 6.96 9.48
C ASN A 161 15.69 5.97 10.02
N ALA A 162 15.21 5.10 9.13
CA ALA A 162 14.22 4.08 9.45
C ALA A 162 14.82 3.03 10.40
N ALA A 163 14.25 2.94 11.60
CA ALA A 163 14.56 1.91 12.57
C ALA A 163 13.83 0.60 12.25
N SER A 164 12.59 0.70 11.77
CA SER A 164 11.78 -0.46 11.43
C SER A 164 10.74 -0.16 10.36
N LEU A 165 10.52 -1.12 9.47
CA LEU A 165 9.36 -1.17 8.59
C LEU A 165 8.23 -1.91 9.32
N LEU A 166 7.12 -1.21 9.59
CA LEU A 166 5.95 -1.82 10.23
C LEU A 166 5.11 -2.56 9.19
N THR A 167 4.75 -1.88 8.10
CA THR A 167 3.95 -2.48 7.04
C THR A 167 4.11 -1.75 5.71
N LYS A 168 3.87 -2.50 4.63
CA LYS A 168 3.77 -1.98 3.27
C LYS A 168 2.30 -1.76 2.93
N ILE A 169 2.03 -0.62 2.33
CA ILE A 169 0.70 -0.13 2.02
C ILE A 169 0.63 0.21 0.53
N ILE A 170 -0.50 -0.11 -0.10
CA ILE A 170 -0.88 0.44 -1.40
C ILE A 170 -2.00 1.45 -1.17
N LEU A 171 -1.80 2.67 -1.62
CA LEU A 171 -2.86 3.68 -1.71
C LEU A 171 -3.43 3.67 -3.12
N LEU A 172 -4.75 3.59 -3.22
CA LEU A 172 -5.51 3.74 -4.46
C LEU A 172 -6.21 5.10 -4.38
N VAL A 173 -5.81 6.05 -5.23
CA VAL A 173 -6.28 7.44 -5.16
C VAL A 173 -7.45 7.63 -6.11
N GLU A 174 -8.67 7.58 -5.59
CA GLU A 174 -9.88 7.76 -6.38
C GLU A 174 -10.06 9.23 -6.77
N TYR A 175 -10.71 9.44 -7.91
CA TYR A 175 -11.21 10.78 -8.26
C TYR A 175 -12.22 11.17 -7.19
N ASP A 176 -12.16 12.43 -6.75
CA ASP A 176 -13.11 12.94 -5.79
C ASP A 176 -14.53 12.67 -6.28
N ILE A 177 -15.32 11.98 -5.45
CA ILE A 177 -16.72 11.77 -5.72
C ILE A 177 -17.40 13.01 -5.17
N ASP A 178 -17.58 14.03 -6.01
CA ASP A 178 -18.52 15.12 -5.72
C ASP A 178 -19.89 14.49 -5.42
N ILE A 179 -20.29 14.42 -4.14
CA ILE A 179 -21.62 13.97 -3.69
C ILE A 179 -22.60 15.13 -3.73
#